data_AF-A0A259TXU7-F1
#
_entry.id   AF-A0A259TXU7-F1
#
_cell.length_a   1.000
_cell.length_b   1.000
_cell.length_c   1.000
_cell.angle_alpha   90.00
_cell.angle_beta   90.00
_cell.angle_gamma   90.00
#
_symmetry.space_group_name_H-M   'P 1'
#
loop_
_entity.id
_entity.type
_entity.pdbx_description
1 polymer ?
#
loop_
_entity_poly.entity_id
_entity_poly.type
_entity_poly.pdbx_seq_one_letter_code
_entity_poly.pdbx_strand_id
1 'polypeptide(L)'
;MSKNTKIDGQHAIVNTASVSSTTDPRVPQPDLHARRMAREAEAWLAFARERGRMAEHTLVRKALGATAFSVRHDARSLAVPSKLVGTAQHQRRLWRLVSDGVEPWAELDLDAHGPLVASLGGEPLGEVQAKHAAWARPLVTFGLRVLVARVTGHETEGYRLGCNVVLAGVGEALARLRDALGTGGDGAASGVTASGVTASGVTASGDGHPGAVALHAPLRLVVPRPGTSHPGSPAPTPAASDPATPDPLDTVLVRAVDGSVRATCHHVRRHADALDWGRLGAGPADLALSVLTRVCGARVAEAHYGAFADAVVAAIPRAGGVVRAADVRAWVAARDVPPAA
;
A
#
# COMPACT_ATOMS: atom_id res chain seq x y z
N MET A 1 37.79 -51.39 40.75
CA MET A 1 38.73 -50.38 40.22
C MET A 1 38.19 -49.89 38.88
N SER A 2 37.34 -48.87 38.87
CA SER A 2 36.80 -48.27 37.64
C SER A 2 37.42 -46.88 37.49
N LYS A 3 38.16 -46.67 36.40
CA LYS A 3 38.82 -45.39 36.10
C LYS A 3 37.83 -44.47 35.40
N ASN A 4 37.51 -43.37 36.09
CA ASN A 4 36.71 -42.26 35.60
C ASN A 4 37.51 -41.48 34.55
N THR A 5 36.99 -41.37 33.32
CA THR A 5 37.60 -40.55 32.27
C THR A 5 36.90 -39.20 32.25
N LYS A 6 37.64 -38.17 32.66
CA LYS A 6 37.21 -36.76 32.68
C LYS A 6 37.47 -36.18 31.29
N ILE A 7 36.42 -35.71 30.62
CA ILE A 7 36.53 -34.97 29.35
C ILE A 7 36.49 -33.48 29.71
N ASP A 8 37.64 -32.82 29.66
CA ASP A 8 37.73 -31.37 29.80
C ASP A 8 37.36 -30.71 28.46
N GLY A 9 36.20 -30.04 28.43
CA GLY A 9 35.74 -29.25 27.29
C GLY A 9 36.39 -27.87 27.27
N GLN A 10 37.43 -27.70 26.45
CA GLN A 10 37.94 -26.37 26.10
C GLN A 10 36.96 -25.69 25.14
N HIS A 11 36.23 -24.69 25.65
CA HIS A 11 35.50 -23.72 24.84
C HIS A 11 36.50 -22.84 24.09
N ALA A 12 36.69 -23.10 22.80
CA ALA A 12 37.36 -22.17 21.90
C ALA A 12 36.46 -20.94 21.71
N ILE A 13 36.81 -19.85 22.39
CA ILE A 13 36.29 -18.51 22.10
C ILE A 13 36.84 -18.14 20.72
N VAL A 14 35.97 -18.13 19.71
CA VAL A 14 36.34 -17.67 18.36
C VAL A 14 36.60 -16.17 18.44
N ASN A 15 37.87 -15.84 18.24
CA ASN A 15 38.43 -14.50 18.29
C ASN A 15 37.85 -13.64 17.16
N THR A 16 37.27 -12.49 17.51
CA THR A 16 36.82 -11.43 16.59
C THR A 16 38.03 -10.73 15.98
N ALA A 17 38.64 -11.34 14.97
CA ALA A 17 39.60 -10.67 14.11
C ALA A 17 38.85 -9.81 13.08
N SER A 18 39.15 -8.51 13.12
CA SER A 18 38.81 -7.51 12.12
C SER A 18 39.19 -7.99 10.72
N VAL A 19 38.19 -8.36 9.92
CA VAL A 19 38.37 -8.68 8.49
C VAL A 19 38.28 -7.39 7.71
N SER A 20 39.45 -6.91 7.30
CA SER A 20 39.62 -5.83 6.33
C SER A 20 38.82 -6.08 5.06
N SER A 21 38.10 -5.04 4.64
CA SER A 21 37.28 -4.98 3.43
C SER A 21 38.11 -5.33 2.19
N THR A 22 37.96 -6.56 1.73
CA THR A 22 38.48 -7.03 0.45
C THR A 22 37.27 -7.41 -0.38
N THR A 23 36.94 -6.56 -1.35
CA THR A 23 36.12 -6.79 -2.56
C THR A 23 35.35 -8.12 -2.57
N ASP A 24 34.05 -8.07 -2.24
CA ASP A 24 33.20 -9.26 -2.06
C ASP A 24 33.10 -10.08 -3.37
N PRO A 25 33.49 -11.37 -3.37
CA PRO A 25 33.30 -12.27 -4.50
C PRO A 25 31.81 -12.44 -4.80
N ARG A 26 31.35 -11.88 -5.93
CA ARG A 26 30.00 -11.98 -6.53
C ARG A 26 29.04 -12.90 -5.76
N VAL A 27 28.27 -12.32 -4.84
CA VAL A 27 27.19 -13.03 -4.12
C VAL A 27 26.34 -13.84 -5.11
N PRO A 28 26.15 -15.15 -4.90
CA PRO A 28 25.36 -15.99 -5.79
C PRO A 28 23.96 -15.42 -6.03
N GLN A 29 23.46 -15.51 -7.27
CA GLN A 29 22.11 -15.05 -7.62
C GLN A 29 21.00 -15.65 -6.72
N PRO A 30 21.04 -16.94 -6.33
CA PRO A 30 20.08 -17.50 -5.38
C PRO A 30 20.06 -16.77 -4.03
N ASP A 31 21.22 -16.35 -3.53
CA ASP A 31 21.34 -15.61 -2.26
C ASP A 31 20.74 -14.21 -2.39
N LEU A 32 20.96 -13.54 -3.52
CA LEU A 32 20.33 -12.25 -3.81
C LEU A 32 18.80 -12.36 -3.88
N HIS A 33 18.29 -13.45 -4.48
CA HIS A 33 16.86 -13.73 -4.54
C HIS A 33 16.28 -13.99 -3.14
N ALA A 34 16.91 -14.86 -2.34
CA ALA A 34 16.47 -15.14 -0.98
C ALA A 34 16.48 -13.89 -0.08
N ARG A 35 17.54 -13.07 -0.16
CA ARG A 35 17.62 -11.78 0.55
C ARG A 35 16.52 -10.82 0.12
N ARG A 36 16.16 -10.80 -1.17
CA ARG A 36 15.03 -9.99 -1.65
C ARG A 36 13.70 -10.48 -1.06
N MET A 37 13.43 -11.78 -1.10
CA MET A 37 12.21 -12.36 -0.53
C MET A 37 12.10 -12.10 0.98
N ALA A 38 13.20 -12.19 1.72
CA ALA A 38 13.22 -11.87 3.15
C ALA A 38 12.83 -10.41 3.42
N ARG A 39 13.39 -9.44 2.68
CA ARG A 39 13.02 -8.02 2.83
C ARG A 39 11.56 -7.76 2.49
N GLU A 40 11.05 -8.38 1.43
CA GLU A 40 9.63 -8.25 1.08
C GLU A 40 8.72 -8.88 2.15
N ALA A 41 9.13 -10.00 2.75
CA ALA A 41 8.40 -10.62 3.86
C ALA A 41 8.39 -9.77 5.13
N GLU A 42 9.50 -9.10 5.46
CA GLU A 42 9.56 -8.13 6.55
C GLU A 42 8.62 -6.94 6.32
N ALA A 43 8.62 -6.38 5.11
CA ALA A 43 7.72 -5.29 4.74
C ALA A 43 6.24 -5.72 4.81
N TRP A 44 5.93 -6.93 4.30
CA TRP A 44 4.60 -7.51 4.43
C TRP A 44 4.20 -7.74 5.89
N LEU A 45 5.09 -8.28 6.71
CA LEU A 45 4.84 -8.53 8.12
C LEU A 45 4.50 -7.24 8.88
N ALA A 46 5.28 -6.18 8.68
CA ALA A 46 4.99 -4.86 9.25
C ALA A 46 3.60 -4.36 8.81
N PHE A 47 3.32 -4.38 7.50
CA PHE A 47 2.04 -3.95 6.95
C PHE A 47 0.85 -4.78 7.47
N ALA A 48 1.02 -6.09 7.59
CA ALA A 48 0.00 -7.01 8.05
C ALA A 48 -0.26 -6.92 9.56
N ARG A 49 0.71 -6.48 10.38
CA ARG A 49 0.47 -6.17 11.80
C ARG A 49 -0.49 -4.99 11.98
N GLU A 50 -0.30 -3.94 11.20
CA GLU A 50 -1.11 -2.72 11.30
C GLU A 50 -2.57 -2.95 10.90
N ARG A 51 -2.80 -3.84 9.93
CA ARG A 51 -4.12 -4.02 9.29
C ARG A 51 -4.78 -5.36 9.60
N GLY A 52 -4.02 -6.33 10.08
CA GLY A 52 -4.48 -7.68 10.34
C GLY A 52 -5.05 -7.87 11.75
N ARG A 53 -5.80 -8.95 11.93
CA ARG A 53 -6.24 -9.44 13.24
C ARG A 53 -5.54 -10.74 13.65
N MET A 54 -4.50 -11.13 12.92
CA MET A 54 -3.74 -12.34 13.22
C MET A 54 -2.84 -12.09 14.42
N ALA A 55 -2.75 -13.08 15.33
CA ALA A 55 -1.78 -13.04 16.42
C ALA A 55 -0.34 -12.95 15.89
N GLU A 56 0.52 -12.24 16.62
CA GLU A 56 1.91 -11.95 16.20
C GLU A 56 2.68 -13.20 15.79
N HIS A 57 2.66 -14.25 16.62
CA HIS A 57 3.34 -15.52 16.32
C HIS A 57 2.83 -16.17 15.01
N THR A 58 1.56 -15.97 14.66
CA THR A 58 0.98 -16.49 13.42
C THR A 58 1.40 -15.66 12.22
N LEU A 59 1.53 -14.34 12.37
CA LEU A 59 2.07 -13.45 11.34
C LEU A 59 3.54 -13.79 11.03
N VAL A 60 4.39 -13.92 12.06
CA VAL A 60 5.81 -14.29 11.90
C VAL A 60 5.95 -15.64 11.22
N ARG A 61 5.23 -16.67 11.69
CA ARG A 61 5.24 -18.01 11.06
C ARG A 61 4.81 -17.94 9.59
N LYS A 62 3.83 -17.10 9.25
CA LYS A 62 3.41 -16.90 7.86
C LYS A 62 4.44 -16.15 7.02
N ALA A 63 5.14 -15.16 7.57
CA ALA A 63 6.20 -14.44 6.87
C ALA A 63 7.31 -15.42 6.47
N LEU A 64 7.80 -16.21 7.44
CA LEU A 64 8.82 -17.23 7.20
C LEU A 64 8.36 -18.27 6.18
N GLY A 65 7.13 -18.77 6.32
CA GLY A 65 6.54 -19.72 5.36
C GLY A 65 6.39 -19.14 3.96
N ALA A 66 6.00 -17.87 3.83
CA ALA A 66 5.89 -17.17 2.55
C ALA A 66 7.26 -16.95 1.91
N THR A 67 8.29 -16.60 2.68
CA THR A 67 9.68 -16.51 2.19
C THR A 67 10.16 -17.84 1.63
N ALA A 68 10.05 -18.92 2.41
CA ALA A 68 10.47 -20.25 1.98
C ALA A 68 9.70 -20.74 0.74
N PHE A 69 8.39 -20.50 0.71
CA PHE A 69 7.54 -20.80 -0.44
C PHE A 69 7.99 -20.01 -1.69
N SER A 70 8.19 -18.70 -1.55
CA SER A 70 8.58 -17.82 -2.66
C SER A 70 9.93 -18.23 -3.26
N VAL A 71 10.93 -18.53 -2.41
CA VAL A 71 12.25 -18.98 -2.86
C VAL A 71 12.17 -20.34 -3.55
N ARG A 72 11.43 -21.30 -2.97
CA ARG A 72 11.28 -22.64 -3.54
C ARG A 72 10.63 -22.62 -4.93
N HIS A 73 9.73 -21.67 -5.16
CA HIS A 73 8.98 -21.54 -6.40
C HIS A 73 9.52 -20.46 -7.35
N ASP A 74 10.73 -19.94 -7.09
CA ASP A 74 11.38 -18.86 -7.86
C ASP A 74 10.41 -17.68 -8.15
N ALA A 75 9.65 -17.30 -7.13
CA ALA A 75 8.64 -16.26 -7.28
C ALA A 75 9.32 -14.91 -7.51
N ARG A 76 8.84 -14.13 -8.49
CA ARG A 76 9.43 -12.81 -8.80
C ARG A 76 9.40 -11.86 -7.60
N SER A 77 8.31 -11.91 -6.84
CA SER A 77 8.01 -11.16 -5.62
C SER A 77 7.36 -12.09 -4.59
N LEU A 78 7.33 -11.67 -3.31
CA LEU A 78 6.74 -12.40 -2.20
C LEU A 78 5.33 -12.93 -2.55
N ALA A 79 5.17 -14.22 -2.32
CA ALA A 79 3.96 -14.98 -2.54
C ALA A 79 3.49 -15.58 -1.21
N VAL A 80 2.27 -15.26 -0.78
CA VAL A 80 1.72 -15.67 0.52
C VAL A 80 0.66 -16.76 0.33
N PRO A 81 0.93 -18.01 0.75
CA PRO A 81 -0.05 -19.09 0.67
C PRO A 81 -1.28 -18.85 1.56
N SER A 82 -2.44 -19.17 1.01
CA SER A 82 -3.75 -19.01 1.63
C SER A 82 -4.71 -20.12 1.17
N LYS A 83 -5.97 -20.03 1.61
CA LYS A 83 -7.07 -20.89 1.17
C LYS A 83 -8.31 -20.02 0.93
N LEU A 84 -9.15 -20.45 0.01
CA LEU A 84 -10.50 -19.90 -0.11
C LEU A 84 -11.41 -20.50 0.98
N VAL A 85 -12.36 -19.70 1.46
CA VAL A 85 -13.49 -20.11 2.29
C VAL A 85 -14.79 -20.01 1.48
N GLY A 86 -15.89 -20.57 2.01
CA GLY A 86 -17.16 -20.60 1.27
C GLY A 86 -17.19 -21.58 0.10
N THR A 87 -16.12 -22.35 -0.13
CA THR A 87 -15.98 -23.29 -1.26
C THR A 87 -17.09 -24.34 -1.34
N ALA A 88 -17.77 -24.62 -0.22
CA ALA A 88 -18.93 -25.52 -0.16
C ALA A 88 -20.07 -25.12 -1.11
N GLN A 89 -20.24 -23.82 -1.39
CA GLN A 89 -21.26 -23.32 -2.32
C GLN A 89 -20.82 -23.43 -3.80
N HIS A 90 -19.55 -23.79 -4.03
CA HIS A 90 -18.91 -23.76 -5.35
C HIS A 90 -18.34 -25.13 -5.76
N GLN A 91 -18.83 -26.23 -5.16
CA GLN A 91 -18.30 -27.59 -5.40
C GLN A 91 -18.34 -28.00 -6.86
N ARG A 92 -19.45 -27.72 -7.58
CA ARG A 92 -19.56 -28.03 -9.01
C ARG A 92 -18.46 -27.38 -9.84
N ARG A 93 -18.07 -26.16 -9.49
CA ARG A 93 -17.01 -25.42 -10.19
C ARG A 93 -15.63 -25.96 -9.85
N LEU A 94 -15.37 -26.25 -8.57
CA LEU A 94 -14.13 -26.85 -8.15
C LEU A 94 -13.91 -28.24 -8.77
N TRP A 95 -14.97 -29.02 -8.96
CA TRP A 95 -14.91 -30.28 -9.70
C TRP A 95 -14.52 -30.07 -11.15
N ARG A 96 -15.09 -29.07 -11.84
CA ARG A 96 -14.65 -28.71 -13.20
C ARG A 96 -13.17 -28.37 -13.24
N LEU A 97 -12.64 -27.60 -12.29
CA LEU A 97 -11.20 -27.29 -12.26
C LEU A 97 -10.33 -28.56 -12.20
N VAL A 98 -10.78 -29.58 -11.45
CA VAL A 98 -10.07 -30.86 -11.34
C VAL A 98 -10.23 -31.69 -12.62
N SER A 99 -11.44 -31.81 -13.14
CA SER A 99 -11.75 -32.61 -14.35
C SER A 99 -11.14 -32.03 -15.62
N ASP A 100 -11.15 -30.71 -15.74
CA ASP A 100 -10.64 -29.97 -16.90
C ASP A 100 -9.11 -29.82 -16.83
N GLY A 101 -8.47 -30.27 -15.74
CA GLY A 101 -7.02 -30.24 -15.58
C GLY A 101 -6.45 -28.83 -15.54
N VAL A 102 -7.09 -27.92 -14.78
CA VAL A 102 -6.68 -26.52 -14.73
C VAL A 102 -5.21 -26.41 -14.35
N GLU A 103 -4.48 -25.67 -15.21
CA GLU A 103 -3.06 -25.41 -15.05
C GLU A 103 -2.78 -24.89 -13.63
N PRO A 104 -1.83 -25.51 -12.90
CA PRO A 104 -1.31 -24.92 -11.68
C PRO A 104 -0.97 -23.46 -11.93
N TRP A 105 -1.28 -22.60 -10.96
CA TRP A 105 -1.04 -21.17 -11.02
C TRP A 105 -1.96 -20.38 -11.95
N ALA A 106 -3.08 -20.96 -12.39
CA ALA A 106 -4.14 -20.19 -13.06
C ALA A 106 -4.52 -18.95 -12.23
N GLU A 107 -4.53 -17.79 -12.87
CA GLU A 107 -4.85 -16.51 -12.23
C GLU A 107 -6.36 -16.40 -12.01
N LEU A 108 -6.73 -15.93 -10.82
CA LEU A 108 -8.10 -15.68 -10.40
C LEU A 108 -8.37 -14.18 -10.42
N ASP A 109 -9.54 -13.81 -10.94
CA ASP A 109 -10.09 -12.47 -10.78
C ASP A 109 -10.43 -12.22 -9.32
N LEU A 110 -10.18 -11.01 -8.83
CA LEU A 110 -10.51 -10.60 -7.47
C LEU A 110 -11.52 -9.46 -7.46
N ASP A 111 -12.64 -9.69 -6.79
CA ASP A 111 -13.58 -8.63 -6.43
C ASP A 111 -13.29 -8.13 -5.01
N ALA A 112 -13.01 -6.84 -4.88
CA ALA A 112 -12.69 -6.15 -3.63
C ALA A 112 -13.82 -5.25 -3.10
N HIS A 113 -14.99 -5.21 -3.75
CA HIS A 113 -16.12 -4.34 -3.38
C HIS A 113 -16.87 -4.79 -2.12
N GLY A 114 -16.66 -6.03 -1.69
CA GLY A 114 -17.23 -6.60 -0.46
C GLY A 114 -16.24 -7.56 0.20
N PRO A 115 -16.67 -8.78 0.60
CA PRO A 115 -15.73 -9.88 0.82
C PRO A 115 -14.77 -10.00 -0.38
N LEU A 116 -13.52 -10.38 -0.13
CA LEU A 116 -12.53 -10.49 -1.20
C LEU A 116 -12.78 -11.80 -1.96
N VAL A 117 -13.66 -11.77 -2.96
CA VAL A 117 -14.11 -12.95 -3.72
C VAL A 117 -13.11 -13.25 -4.82
N ALA A 118 -12.74 -14.53 -4.95
CA ALA A 118 -11.92 -15.01 -6.06
C ALA A 118 -12.77 -15.80 -7.06
N SER A 119 -12.65 -15.46 -8.33
CA SER A 119 -13.36 -16.09 -9.44
C SER A 119 -12.43 -16.52 -10.56
N LEU A 120 -12.84 -17.51 -11.34
CA LEU A 120 -12.17 -17.91 -12.58
C LEU A 120 -13.16 -17.80 -13.74
N GLY A 121 -12.84 -16.98 -14.74
CA GLY A 121 -13.75 -16.73 -15.86
C GLY A 121 -15.08 -16.10 -15.42
N GLY A 122 -15.02 -15.18 -14.43
CA GLY A 122 -16.20 -14.53 -13.85
C GLY A 122 -17.04 -15.41 -12.90
N GLU A 123 -16.72 -16.70 -12.75
CA GLU A 123 -17.44 -17.59 -11.83
C GLU A 123 -16.76 -17.67 -10.45
N PRO A 124 -17.46 -17.36 -9.34
CA PRO A 124 -16.84 -17.37 -8.02
C PRO A 124 -16.51 -18.79 -7.55
N LEU A 125 -15.31 -18.92 -6.97
CA LEU A 125 -14.76 -20.15 -6.38
C LEU A 125 -14.73 -20.12 -4.85
N GLY A 126 -14.81 -18.93 -4.26
CA GLY A 126 -14.87 -18.70 -2.83
C GLY A 126 -14.28 -17.35 -2.44
N GLU A 127 -14.14 -17.12 -1.14
CA GLU A 127 -13.61 -15.87 -0.60
C GLU A 127 -12.20 -16.07 -0.03
N VAL A 128 -11.33 -15.07 -0.16
CA VAL A 128 -10.08 -15.03 0.59
C VAL A 128 -10.41 -14.96 2.08
N GLN A 129 -9.79 -15.84 2.88
CA GLN A 129 -9.98 -15.88 4.34
C GLN A 129 -9.94 -14.49 4.97
N ALA A 130 -10.90 -14.20 5.86
CA ALA A 130 -11.06 -12.89 6.50
C ALA A 130 -9.77 -12.35 7.15
N LYS A 131 -8.94 -13.23 7.73
CA LYS A 131 -7.64 -12.86 8.32
C LYS A 131 -6.62 -12.33 7.31
N HIS A 132 -6.81 -12.61 6.02
CA HIS A 132 -6.01 -12.11 4.92
C HIS A 132 -6.65 -10.91 4.23
N ALA A 133 -7.99 -10.86 4.19
CA ALA A 133 -8.74 -9.83 3.49
C ALA A 133 -8.34 -8.39 3.90
N ALA A 134 -8.10 -8.15 5.20
CA ALA A 134 -7.83 -6.79 5.69
C ALA A 134 -6.54 -6.17 5.15
N TRP A 135 -5.46 -6.95 4.97
CA TRP A 135 -4.23 -6.48 4.37
C TRP A 135 -4.19 -6.72 2.85
N ALA A 136 -4.87 -7.74 2.33
CA ALA A 136 -4.86 -8.06 0.91
C ALA A 136 -5.68 -7.06 0.09
N ARG A 137 -6.87 -6.66 0.58
CA ARG A 137 -7.77 -5.76 -0.12
C ARG A 137 -7.12 -4.46 -0.61
N PRO A 138 -6.39 -3.69 0.22
CA PRO A 138 -5.74 -2.47 -0.27
C PRO A 138 -4.68 -2.74 -1.34
N LEU A 139 -4.11 -3.95 -1.43
CA LEU A 139 -3.06 -4.29 -2.39
C LEU A 139 -3.59 -4.74 -3.76
N VAL A 140 -4.88 -5.09 -3.88
CA VAL A 140 -5.51 -5.51 -5.16
C VAL A 140 -5.30 -4.45 -6.22
N THR A 141 -5.59 -3.19 -5.88
CA THR A 141 -5.36 -2.03 -6.75
C THR A 141 -3.90 -1.87 -7.18
N PHE A 142 -2.96 -2.29 -6.34
CA PHE A 142 -1.53 -2.18 -6.61
C PHE A 142 -0.97 -3.45 -7.26
N GLY A 143 -1.82 -4.25 -7.91
CA GLY A 143 -1.40 -5.42 -8.69
C GLY A 143 -1.12 -6.66 -7.85
N LEU A 144 -1.74 -6.79 -6.68
CA LEU A 144 -1.84 -8.09 -6.00
C LEU A 144 -2.66 -9.04 -6.87
N ARG A 145 -2.13 -10.23 -7.10
CA ARG A 145 -2.80 -11.30 -7.87
C ARG A 145 -3.14 -12.47 -6.98
N VAL A 146 -4.10 -13.28 -7.40
CA VAL A 146 -4.40 -14.55 -6.72
C VAL A 146 -4.32 -15.68 -7.72
N LEU A 147 -3.54 -16.70 -7.37
CA LEU A 147 -3.28 -17.84 -8.24
C LEU A 147 -3.82 -19.11 -7.58
N VAL A 148 -4.40 -20.01 -8.37
CA VAL A 148 -4.76 -21.37 -7.92
C VAL A 148 -3.48 -22.13 -7.65
N ALA A 149 -3.25 -22.52 -6.39
CA ALA A 149 -2.11 -23.38 -6.06
C ALA A 149 -2.47 -24.86 -6.22
N ARG A 150 -3.62 -25.25 -5.66
CA ARG A 150 -4.13 -26.62 -5.74
C ARG A 150 -5.57 -26.71 -5.24
N VAL A 151 -6.41 -27.48 -5.95
CA VAL A 151 -7.69 -27.97 -5.41
C VAL A 151 -7.44 -29.26 -4.61
N THR A 152 -7.94 -29.30 -3.37
CA THR A 152 -7.71 -30.43 -2.43
C THR A 152 -9.02 -30.98 -1.92
N GLY A 153 -9.12 -32.30 -1.79
CA GLY A 153 -10.27 -33.04 -1.31
C GLY A 153 -10.36 -34.38 -2.04
N HIS A 154 -11.30 -35.25 -1.63
CA HIS A 154 -11.48 -36.56 -2.26
C HIS A 154 -12.97 -36.95 -2.28
N GLU A 155 -13.39 -37.71 -3.28
CA GLU A 155 -14.80 -38.13 -3.48
C GLU A 155 -15.26 -39.17 -2.46
N THR A 156 -14.35 -40.03 -2.00
CA THR A 156 -14.71 -41.30 -1.34
C THR A 156 -15.31 -41.18 0.06
N GLU A 157 -15.35 -40.00 0.66
CA GLU A 157 -15.81 -39.84 2.06
C GLU A 157 -16.81 -38.69 2.26
N GLY A 158 -17.47 -38.22 1.19
CA GLY A 158 -18.33 -37.03 1.27
C GLY A 158 -17.54 -35.74 1.55
N TYR A 159 -16.22 -35.77 1.31
CA TYR A 159 -15.33 -34.65 1.53
C TYR A 159 -15.55 -33.55 0.49
N ARG A 160 -15.73 -32.32 0.96
CA ARG A 160 -15.85 -31.14 0.08
C ARG A 160 -14.48 -30.74 -0.44
N LEU A 161 -14.41 -30.39 -1.73
CA LEU A 161 -13.24 -29.76 -2.31
C LEU A 161 -12.99 -28.38 -1.69
N GLY A 162 -11.74 -28.14 -1.31
CA GLY A 162 -11.19 -26.85 -0.96
C GLY A 162 -10.26 -26.34 -2.05
N CYS A 163 -10.06 -25.02 -2.09
CA CYS A 163 -9.14 -24.39 -3.03
C CYS A 163 -8.03 -23.69 -2.26
N ASN A 164 -6.79 -24.17 -2.43
CA ASN A 164 -5.60 -23.50 -1.92
C ASN A 164 -5.14 -22.52 -2.99
N VAL A 165 -4.85 -21.30 -2.55
CA VAL A 165 -4.46 -20.19 -3.43
C VAL A 165 -3.19 -19.53 -2.92
N VAL A 166 -2.56 -18.76 -3.78
CA VAL A 166 -1.41 -17.93 -3.45
C VAL A 166 -1.74 -16.49 -3.77
N LEU A 167 -1.56 -15.62 -2.77
CA LEU A 167 -1.59 -14.18 -2.95
C LEU A 167 -0.21 -13.77 -3.48
N ALA A 168 -0.09 -13.51 -4.77
CA ALA A 168 1.18 -13.31 -5.48
C ALA A 168 1.46 -11.83 -5.77
N GLY A 169 2.73 -11.47 -5.87
CA GLY A 169 3.14 -10.08 -6.15
C GLY A 169 3.02 -9.15 -4.94
N VAL A 170 3.06 -9.70 -3.72
CA VAL A 170 2.79 -8.95 -2.48
C VAL A 170 3.83 -7.85 -2.25
N GLY A 171 5.11 -8.15 -2.42
CA GLY A 171 6.18 -7.17 -2.19
C GLY A 171 6.18 -6.05 -3.22
N GLU A 172 5.93 -6.37 -4.49
CA GLU A 172 5.75 -5.37 -5.55
C GLU A 172 4.51 -4.49 -5.31
N ALA A 173 3.37 -5.08 -4.93
CA ALA A 173 2.16 -4.33 -4.62
C ALA A 173 2.36 -3.40 -3.42
N LEU A 174 3.11 -3.85 -2.40
CA LEU A 174 3.49 -3.02 -1.26
C LEU A 174 4.47 -1.91 -1.64
N ALA A 175 5.42 -2.16 -2.55
CA ALA A 175 6.30 -1.12 -3.08
C ALA A 175 5.47 -0.04 -3.78
N ARG A 176 4.61 -0.43 -4.73
CA ARG A 176 3.72 0.50 -5.44
C ARG A 176 2.77 1.25 -4.50
N LEU A 177 2.23 0.61 -3.48
CA LEU A 177 1.43 1.27 -2.46
C LEU A 177 2.26 2.32 -1.71
N ARG A 178 3.48 2.01 -1.27
CA ARG A 178 4.36 2.97 -0.59
C ARG A 178 4.75 4.13 -1.48
N ASP A 179 5.08 3.85 -2.74
CA ASP A 179 5.39 4.87 -3.74
C ASP A 179 4.20 5.81 -3.97
N ALA A 180 2.98 5.26 -4.06
CA ALA A 180 1.74 6.03 -4.21
C ALA A 180 1.37 6.83 -2.96
N LEU A 181 1.73 6.32 -1.77
CA LEU A 181 1.63 7.07 -0.51
C LEU A 181 2.73 8.14 -0.38
N GLY A 182 3.71 8.13 -1.29
CA GLY A 182 4.90 8.97 -1.29
C GLY A 182 5.76 8.67 -0.08
N THR A 183 6.87 7.95 -0.20
CA THR A 183 7.95 8.12 0.78
C THR A 183 8.51 9.52 0.53
N GLY A 184 8.25 10.46 1.44
CA GLY A 184 8.78 11.82 1.39
C GLY A 184 10.30 11.82 1.48
N GLY A 185 10.96 11.46 0.37
CA GLY A 185 12.39 11.60 0.19
C GLY A 185 12.73 13.07 0.22
N ASP A 186 13.32 13.50 1.33
CA ASP A 186 14.02 14.76 1.42
C ASP A 186 14.95 14.85 0.20
N GLY A 187 14.71 15.86 -0.65
CA GLY A 187 15.57 16.18 -1.77
C GLY A 187 16.94 16.59 -1.27
N ALA A 188 17.80 15.60 -0.98
CA ALA A 188 19.23 15.80 -0.95
C ALA A 188 19.69 15.89 -2.40
N ALA A 189 20.05 17.10 -2.79
CA ALA A 189 20.60 17.45 -4.09
C ALA A 189 21.72 16.48 -4.49
N SER A 190 21.45 15.62 -5.49
CA SER A 190 22.52 15.09 -6.32
C SER A 190 22.82 16.14 -7.37
N GLY A 191 23.86 16.93 -7.10
CA GLY A 191 24.46 17.83 -8.06
C GLY A 191 24.90 17.04 -9.28
N VAL A 192 24.17 17.22 -10.38
CA VAL A 192 24.71 16.97 -11.71
C VAL A 192 25.59 18.17 -12.04
N THR A 193 26.89 17.93 -12.06
CA THR A 193 27.89 18.83 -12.62
C THR A 193 27.62 19.01 -14.12
N ALA A 194 26.91 20.08 -14.47
CA ALA A 194 26.91 20.58 -15.84
C ALA A 194 28.26 21.24 -16.13
N SER A 195 29.11 20.53 -16.88
CA SER A 195 30.24 21.16 -17.58
C SER A 195 29.70 22.17 -18.59
N GLY A 196 30.39 23.31 -18.63
CA GLY A 196 29.88 24.55 -19.16
C GLY A 196 29.83 24.67 -20.67
N VAL A 197 29.02 25.63 -21.10
CA VAL A 197 29.30 26.51 -22.24
C VAL A 197 28.88 27.90 -21.83
N THR A 198 29.87 28.77 -21.69
CA THR A 198 29.74 30.22 -21.58
C THR A 198 29.35 30.80 -22.94
N ALA A 199 28.35 31.67 -22.98
CA ALA A 199 28.34 32.80 -23.91
C ALA A 199 27.45 33.93 -23.36
N SER A 200 28.09 35.08 -23.23
CA SER A 200 27.61 36.35 -22.68
C SER A 200 26.37 36.92 -23.39
N GLY A 201 25.61 37.72 -22.63
CA GLY A 201 25.34 39.08 -23.10
C GLY A 201 23.94 39.63 -22.88
N VAL A 202 23.93 40.77 -22.19
CA VAL A 202 23.00 41.91 -22.31
C VAL A 202 21.98 42.08 -21.18
N THR A 203 22.21 43.21 -20.51
CA THR A 203 21.52 43.93 -19.43
C THR A 203 20.22 44.59 -19.88
N ALA A 204 19.22 44.66 -18.99
CA ALA A 204 18.43 45.88 -18.77
C ALA A 204 17.65 45.83 -17.45
N SER A 205 17.76 46.92 -16.71
CA SER A 205 17.13 47.28 -15.45
C SER A 205 15.61 47.51 -15.55
N GLY A 206 14.90 47.42 -14.42
CA GLY A 206 13.52 47.92 -14.30
C GLY A 206 12.92 47.70 -12.91
N ASP A 207 12.62 48.80 -12.23
CA ASP A 207 12.30 48.94 -10.82
C ASP A 207 11.03 48.24 -10.28
N GLY A 208 11.16 47.68 -9.08
CA GLY A 208 10.42 48.06 -7.88
C GLY A 208 8.89 48.19 -7.89
N HIS A 209 8.20 47.20 -7.30
CA HIS A 209 7.02 47.40 -6.44
C HIS A 209 7.00 46.33 -5.32
N PRO A 210 6.87 46.71 -4.04
CA PRO A 210 6.70 45.79 -2.93
C PRO A 210 5.21 45.61 -2.60
N GLY A 211 4.82 44.40 -2.17
CA GLY A 211 3.55 44.20 -1.46
C GLY A 211 2.63 43.11 -1.99
N ALA A 212 3.14 41.89 -2.16
CA ALA A 212 2.30 40.70 -2.16
C ALA A 212 2.76 39.81 -1.00
N VAL A 213 2.08 39.93 0.15
CA VAL A 213 2.22 38.99 1.26
C VAL A 213 1.59 37.68 0.80
N ALA A 214 2.39 36.80 0.21
CA ALA A 214 2.00 35.44 -0.12
C ALA A 214 1.90 34.61 1.16
N LEU A 215 0.77 34.71 1.87
CA LEU A 215 0.36 33.73 2.87
C LEU A 215 -0.32 32.56 2.16
N HIS A 216 0.47 31.72 1.50
CA HIS A 216 0.03 30.40 1.09
C HIS A 216 1.09 29.39 1.53
N ALA A 217 0.89 28.84 2.73
CA ALA A 217 1.43 27.52 3.01
C ALA A 217 0.70 26.54 2.07
N PRO A 218 1.40 25.86 1.14
CA PRO A 218 0.76 24.82 0.34
C PRO A 218 0.25 23.74 1.29
N LEU A 219 -0.99 23.29 1.08
CA LEU A 219 -1.48 22.07 1.72
C LEU A 219 -0.44 20.98 1.48
N ARG A 220 0.12 20.51 2.57
CA ARG A 220 1.15 19.48 2.56
C ARG A 220 0.41 18.16 2.51
N LEU A 221 0.57 17.41 1.42
CA LEU A 221 0.26 15.99 1.41
C LEU A 221 1.12 15.33 2.52
N VAL A 222 0.52 14.98 3.65
CA VAL A 222 1.27 14.46 4.79
C VAL A 222 1.49 12.96 4.63
N VAL A 223 2.75 12.61 4.41
CA VAL A 223 3.29 11.26 4.54
C VAL A 223 3.65 11.03 6.00
N PRO A 224 3.11 10.02 6.70
CA PRO A 224 3.49 9.73 8.08
C PRO A 224 4.98 9.33 8.15
N ARG A 225 5.77 10.02 9.00
CA ARG A 225 7.10 9.56 9.41
C ARG A 225 6.97 8.56 10.57
N PRO A 226 7.79 7.50 10.63
CA PRO A 226 7.89 6.67 11.82
C PRO A 226 8.56 7.46 12.96
N GLY A 227 7.86 7.60 14.08
CA GLY A 227 8.30 8.35 15.25
C GLY A 227 9.43 7.65 16.01
N THR A 228 10.48 8.42 16.33
CA THR A 228 11.46 8.09 17.37
C THR A 228 10.95 8.62 18.70
N SER A 229 10.65 7.73 19.66
CA SER A 229 10.28 8.09 21.02
C SER A 229 11.51 8.40 21.87
N HIS A 230 11.47 9.53 22.58
CA HIS A 230 12.29 9.81 23.75
C HIS A 230 11.38 9.87 24.98
N PRO A 231 11.77 9.27 26.12
CA PRO A 231 10.95 9.28 27.33
C PRO A 231 11.28 10.48 28.23
N GLY A 232 10.26 11.23 28.64
CA GLY A 232 10.33 12.13 29.80
C GLY A 232 9.42 13.36 29.74
N SER A 233 8.57 13.52 30.76
CA SER A 233 7.75 14.71 31.14
C SER A 233 6.30 14.84 30.59
N PRO A 234 5.38 15.56 31.28
CA PRO A 234 4.20 14.94 31.92
C PRO A 234 2.82 15.38 31.38
N ALA A 235 1.82 14.54 31.73
CA ALA A 235 0.34 14.60 31.73
C ALA A 235 -0.48 15.50 30.75
N PRO A 236 -1.63 15.01 30.22
CA PRO A 236 -2.16 15.44 28.93
C PRO A 236 -3.24 16.53 29.00
N THR A 237 -3.19 17.44 28.02
CA THR A 237 -4.30 18.28 27.54
C THR A 237 -5.08 17.49 26.46
N PRO A 238 -6.41 17.61 26.31
CA PRO A 238 -7.19 16.75 25.42
C PRO A 238 -6.74 16.89 23.95
N ALA A 239 -6.37 15.74 23.37
CA ALA A 239 -5.51 15.61 22.21
C ALA A 239 -6.17 15.92 20.86
N ALA A 240 -5.44 16.65 20.02
CA ALA A 240 -5.55 16.57 18.57
C ALA A 240 -5.24 15.14 18.13
N SER A 241 -6.08 14.58 17.25
CA SER A 241 -5.94 13.22 16.74
C SER A 241 -4.57 13.00 16.09
N ASP A 242 -3.94 11.85 16.37
CA ASP A 242 -2.65 11.46 15.81
C ASP A 242 -2.73 11.41 14.26
N PRO A 243 -1.90 12.18 13.53
CA PRO A 243 -1.92 12.23 12.06
C PRO A 243 -1.56 10.89 11.38
N ALA A 244 -1.08 9.89 12.13
CA ALA A 244 -0.78 8.57 11.59
C ALA A 244 -1.99 7.61 11.55
N THR A 245 -3.08 7.91 12.26
CA THR A 245 -4.25 7.02 12.31
C THR A 245 -5.15 7.25 11.09
N PRO A 246 -5.49 6.21 10.30
CA PRO A 246 -6.43 6.33 9.19
C PRO A 246 -7.80 6.83 9.67
N ASP A 247 -8.33 7.89 9.06
CA ASP A 247 -9.69 8.37 9.32
C ASP A 247 -10.68 7.60 8.42
N PRO A 248 -11.79 7.04 8.95
CA PRO A 248 -12.80 6.37 8.13
C PRO A 248 -13.43 7.24 7.02
N LEU A 249 -13.26 8.56 7.09
CA LEU A 249 -13.71 9.51 6.08
C LEU A 249 -12.65 9.80 4.99
N ASP A 250 -11.43 9.27 5.11
CA ASP A 250 -10.41 9.35 4.07
C ASP A 250 -10.95 8.80 2.74
N THR A 251 -10.68 9.53 1.66
CA THR A 251 -11.11 9.14 0.31
C THR A 251 -9.92 8.59 -0.46
N VAL A 252 -10.01 7.34 -0.90
CA VAL A 252 -9.00 6.69 -1.74
C VAL A 252 -9.44 6.81 -3.18
N LEU A 253 -8.56 7.34 -4.01
CA LEU A 253 -8.72 7.54 -5.44
C LEU A 253 -7.81 6.60 -6.19
N VAL A 254 -8.35 5.94 -7.20
CA VAL A 254 -7.65 4.91 -7.96
C VAL A 254 -8.00 5.03 -9.43
N ARG A 255 -6.98 5.11 -10.27
CA ARG A 255 -7.14 4.88 -11.69
C ARG A 255 -6.58 3.49 -12.03
N ALA A 256 -7.46 2.60 -12.49
CA ALA A 256 -7.07 1.28 -12.96
C ALA A 256 -6.34 1.35 -14.30
N VAL A 257 -5.69 0.24 -14.68
CA VAL A 257 -4.89 0.15 -15.91
C VAL A 257 -5.74 0.34 -17.18
N ASP A 258 -7.02 -0.03 -17.12
CA ASP A 258 -8.00 0.19 -18.19
C ASP A 258 -8.46 1.65 -18.32
N GLY A 259 -7.92 2.55 -17.48
CA GLY A 259 -8.29 3.97 -17.41
C GLY A 259 -9.51 4.27 -16.56
N SER A 260 -10.21 3.24 -16.04
CA SER A 260 -11.37 3.43 -15.18
C SER A 260 -10.97 4.08 -13.86
N VAL A 261 -11.83 4.97 -13.40
CA VAL A 261 -11.65 5.79 -12.20
C VAL A 261 -12.57 5.32 -11.10
N ARG A 262 -12.01 5.16 -9.90
CA ARG A 262 -12.74 4.69 -8.72
C ARG A 262 -12.36 5.55 -7.52
N ALA A 263 -13.37 5.87 -6.71
CA ALA A 263 -13.21 6.57 -5.44
C ALA A 263 -14.00 5.83 -4.35
N THR A 264 -13.53 5.87 -3.10
CA THR A 264 -14.26 5.27 -1.96
C THR A 264 -15.42 6.13 -1.46
N CYS A 265 -15.54 7.38 -1.91
CA CYS A 265 -16.68 8.24 -1.62
C CYS A 265 -17.83 7.97 -2.59
N HIS A 266 -19.06 8.24 -2.14
CA HIS A 266 -20.24 8.26 -3.03
C HIS A 266 -20.13 9.42 -4.02
N HIS A 267 -20.41 9.17 -5.30
CA HIS A 267 -20.42 10.23 -6.33
C HIS A 267 -21.67 11.10 -6.18
N VAL A 268 -21.47 12.33 -5.74
CA VAL A 268 -22.49 13.38 -5.78
C VAL A 268 -22.45 14.00 -7.17
N ARG A 269 -23.38 13.57 -8.03
CA ARG A 269 -23.44 13.98 -9.44
C ARG A 269 -24.02 15.38 -9.58
N ARG A 270 -23.29 16.26 -10.26
CA ARG A 270 -23.75 17.61 -10.61
C ARG A 270 -23.44 17.96 -12.07
N HIS A 271 -22.22 17.69 -12.49
CA HIS A 271 -21.71 18.13 -13.79
C HIS A 271 -21.30 16.97 -14.70
N ALA A 272 -20.98 15.80 -14.16
CA ALA A 272 -20.46 14.68 -14.93
C ALA A 272 -21.06 13.32 -14.53
N ASP A 273 -21.04 12.39 -15.47
CA ASP A 273 -21.55 11.02 -15.27
C ASP A 273 -20.53 10.13 -14.55
N ALA A 274 -19.28 10.58 -14.48
CA ALA A 274 -18.20 9.89 -13.80
C ALA A 274 -17.27 10.89 -13.09
N LEU A 275 -16.70 10.44 -11.98
CA LEU A 275 -15.63 11.15 -11.26
C LEU A 275 -14.36 11.21 -12.11
N ASP A 276 -13.51 12.23 -11.93
CA ASP A 276 -12.18 12.30 -12.55
C ASP A 276 -11.28 13.23 -11.73
N TRP A 277 -9.97 13.25 -11.99
CA TRP A 277 -8.99 14.11 -11.28
C TRP A 277 -7.69 14.28 -12.06
N GLY A 278 -6.81 15.16 -11.58
CA GLY A 278 -5.51 15.45 -12.20
C GLY A 278 -5.60 16.37 -13.43
N ARG A 279 -6.76 16.99 -13.63
CA ARG A 279 -7.04 18.05 -14.62
C ARG A 279 -8.20 18.91 -14.12
N LEU A 280 -8.44 20.05 -14.76
CA LEU A 280 -9.64 20.86 -14.53
C LEU A 280 -10.82 20.32 -15.36
N GLY A 281 -12.04 20.47 -14.85
CA GLY A 281 -13.28 20.10 -15.56
C GLY A 281 -14.41 19.60 -14.66
N ALA A 282 -15.45 19.06 -15.30
CA ALA A 282 -16.67 18.60 -14.63
C ALA A 282 -16.48 17.40 -13.68
N GLY A 283 -15.74 16.36 -14.11
CA GLY A 283 -15.44 15.19 -13.26
C GLY A 283 -14.65 15.53 -11.97
N PRO A 284 -13.60 16.37 -12.04
CA PRO A 284 -12.90 16.92 -10.87
C PRO A 284 -13.80 17.75 -9.94
N ALA A 285 -14.71 18.54 -10.50
CA ALA A 285 -15.67 19.32 -9.71
C ALA A 285 -16.64 18.42 -8.94
N ASP A 286 -17.15 17.37 -9.59
CA ASP A 286 -18.01 16.37 -8.93
C ASP A 286 -17.25 15.56 -7.87
N LEU A 287 -15.95 15.28 -8.09
CA LEU A 287 -15.11 14.66 -7.06
C LEU A 287 -14.90 15.58 -5.86
N ALA A 288 -14.62 16.86 -6.09
CA ALA A 288 -14.52 17.84 -5.01
C ALA A 288 -15.80 17.91 -4.18
N LEU A 289 -16.95 17.98 -4.85
CA LEU A 289 -18.27 17.99 -4.21
C LEU A 289 -18.51 16.71 -3.40
N SER A 290 -18.15 15.55 -3.96
CA SER A 290 -18.30 14.24 -3.31
C SER A 290 -17.46 14.12 -2.04
N VAL A 291 -16.18 14.51 -2.10
CA VAL A 291 -15.25 14.49 -0.96
C VAL A 291 -15.70 15.46 0.13
N LEU A 292 -16.00 16.72 -0.22
CA LEU A 292 -16.43 17.71 0.76
C LEU A 292 -17.78 17.34 1.39
N THR A 293 -18.72 16.79 0.61
CA THR A 293 -20.01 16.34 1.15
C THR A 293 -19.80 15.23 2.18
N ARG A 294 -18.92 14.28 1.89
CA ARG A 294 -18.59 13.19 2.80
C ARG A 294 -17.94 13.67 4.10
N VAL A 295 -17.04 14.65 4.04
CA VAL A 295 -16.22 15.06 5.19
C VAL A 295 -16.86 16.19 6.00
N CYS A 296 -17.48 17.16 5.33
CA CYS A 296 -17.96 18.42 5.91
C CYS A 296 -19.48 18.64 5.77
N GLY A 297 -20.17 17.77 5.03
CA GLY A 297 -21.59 17.90 4.74
C GLY A 297 -21.90 18.81 3.54
N ALA A 298 -23.13 18.70 3.03
CA ALA A 298 -23.55 19.29 1.76
C ALA A 298 -23.41 20.83 1.71
N ARG A 299 -23.76 21.53 2.80
CA ARG A 299 -23.71 23.01 2.83
C ARG A 299 -22.30 23.55 2.61
N VAL A 300 -21.32 22.96 3.28
CA VAL A 300 -19.90 23.33 3.14
C VAL A 300 -19.40 22.93 1.76
N ALA A 301 -19.79 21.75 1.28
CA ALA A 301 -19.42 21.29 -0.04
C ALA A 301 -19.88 22.25 -1.14
N GLU A 302 -21.13 22.69 -1.11
CA GLU A 302 -21.68 23.65 -2.06
C GLU A 302 -20.93 24.99 -2.08
N ALA A 303 -20.50 25.48 -0.91
CA ALA A 303 -19.78 26.73 -0.80
C ALA A 303 -18.35 26.65 -1.35
N HIS A 304 -17.69 25.49 -1.27
CA HIS A 304 -16.25 25.41 -1.53
C HIS A 304 -15.81 24.44 -2.64
N TYR A 305 -16.70 23.63 -3.24
CA TYR A 305 -16.27 22.58 -4.17
C TYR A 305 -15.52 23.11 -5.40
N GLY A 306 -15.86 24.29 -5.93
CA GLY A 306 -15.13 24.89 -7.05
C GLY A 306 -13.67 25.19 -6.70
N ALA A 307 -13.46 25.96 -5.62
CA ALA A 307 -12.12 26.29 -5.15
C ALA A 307 -11.32 25.05 -4.70
N PHE A 308 -12.00 24.04 -4.15
CA PHE A 308 -11.37 22.78 -3.76
C PHE A 308 -10.98 21.94 -4.99
N ALA A 309 -11.80 21.94 -6.04
CA ALA A 309 -11.49 21.25 -7.29
C ALA A 309 -10.20 21.81 -7.91
N ASP A 310 -10.10 23.14 -7.97
CA ASP A 310 -8.96 23.82 -8.58
C ASP A 310 -7.68 23.65 -7.76
N ALA A 311 -7.76 23.85 -6.43
CA ALA A 311 -6.58 23.87 -5.57
C ALA A 311 -6.10 22.48 -5.16
N VAL A 312 -7.01 21.51 -5.02
CA VAL A 312 -6.70 20.18 -4.47
C VAL A 312 -6.90 19.10 -5.52
N VAL A 313 -8.09 18.96 -6.10
CA VAL A 313 -8.40 17.83 -7.00
C VAL A 313 -7.59 17.86 -8.29
N ALA A 314 -7.35 19.04 -8.85
CA ALA A 314 -6.53 19.21 -10.05
C ALA A 314 -5.06 18.82 -9.82
N ALA A 315 -4.57 18.93 -8.58
CA ALA A 315 -3.20 18.59 -8.20
C ALA A 315 -3.01 17.08 -7.88
N ILE A 316 -4.10 16.31 -7.79
CA ILE A 316 -4.02 14.87 -7.49
C ILE A 316 -3.35 14.15 -8.66
N PRO A 317 -2.30 13.33 -8.41
CA PRO A 317 -1.65 12.55 -9.45
C PRO A 317 -2.66 11.72 -10.25
N ARG A 318 -2.42 11.60 -11.56
CA ARG A 318 -3.34 10.88 -12.46
C ARG A 318 -3.61 9.43 -12.02
N ALA A 319 -2.64 8.79 -11.37
CA ALA A 319 -2.77 7.43 -10.83
C ALA A 319 -3.77 7.32 -9.67
N GLY A 320 -4.08 8.43 -9.00
CA GLY A 320 -4.87 8.47 -7.77
C GLY A 320 -4.02 8.82 -6.56
N GLY A 321 -4.55 8.54 -5.37
CA GLY A 321 -3.97 8.91 -4.09
C GLY A 321 -4.98 8.83 -2.95
N VAL A 322 -4.60 9.33 -1.78
CA VAL A 322 -5.52 9.43 -0.63
C VAL A 322 -5.75 10.90 -0.31
N VAL A 323 -7.01 11.31 -0.33
CA VAL A 323 -7.44 12.62 0.17
C VAL A 323 -7.86 12.44 1.63
N ARG A 324 -7.04 12.96 2.55
CA ARG A 324 -7.25 12.79 3.99
C ARG A 324 -8.38 13.67 4.48
N ALA A 325 -9.26 13.13 5.32
CA ALA A 325 -10.35 13.89 5.91
C ALA A 325 -9.84 15.03 6.80
N ALA A 326 -8.74 14.82 7.53
CA ALA A 326 -8.10 15.87 8.33
C ALA A 326 -7.63 17.06 7.48
N ASP A 327 -6.98 16.79 6.34
CA ASP A 327 -6.49 17.83 5.42
C ASP A 327 -7.65 18.60 4.78
N VAL A 328 -8.74 17.90 4.43
CA VAL A 328 -9.97 18.53 3.93
C VAL A 328 -10.56 19.49 4.96
N ARG A 329 -10.70 19.05 6.22
CA ARG A 329 -11.20 19.91 7.30
C ARG A 329 -10.30 21.12 7.55
N ALA A 330 -8.98 20.91 7.57
CA ALA A 330 -8.01 21.99 7.76
C ALA A 330 -8.08 23.02 6.61
N TRP A 331 -8.24 22.55 5.37
CA TRP A 331 -8.36 23.42 4.20
C TRP A 331 -9.63 24.28 4.24
N VAL A 332 -10.77 23.69 4.65
CA VAL A 332 -12.03 24.43 4.83
C VAL A 332 -11.89 25.44 5.96
N ALA A 333 -11.36 25.02 7.11
CA ALA A 333 -11.19 25.89 8.28
C ALA A 333 -10.34 27.13 7.95
N ALA A 334 -9.28 26.98 7.15
CA ALA A 334 -8.42 28.09 6.73
C ALA A 334 -9.12 29.13 5.83
N ARG A 335 -10.27 28.80 5.24
CA ARG A 335 -11.07 29.66 4.36
C ARG A 335 -12.28 30.28 5.04
N ASP A 336 -12.74 29.69 6.14
CA ASP A 336 -13.83 30.19 6.95
C ASP A 336 -13.37 31.18 8.04
N VAL A 337 -12.05 31.43 8.18
CA VAL A 337 -11.55 32.50 9.06
C VAL A 337 -11.87 33.85 8.41
N PRO A 338 -12.70 34.71 9.04
CA PRO A 338 -12.91 36.07 8.54
C PRO A 338 -11.58 36.83 8.56
N PRO A 339 -11.30 37.70 7.57
CA PRO A 339 -10.10 38.53 7.60
C PRO A 339 -10.09 39.31 8.92
N ALA A 340 -8.98 39.25 9.65
CA ALA A 340 -8.80 40.03 10.87
C ALA A 340 -9.07 41.51 10.53
N ALA A 341 -10.03 42.10 11.25
CA ALA A 341 -10.43 43.49 11.10
C ALA A 341 -9.33 44.46 11.51
#